data_AF-A0A4Y8JJB0-F1
#
_entry.id   AF-A0A4Y8JJB0-F1
#
_cell.length_a   1.000
_cell.length_b   1.000
_cell.length_c   1.000
_cell.angle_alpha   90.00
_cell.angle_beta   90.00
_cell.angle_gamma   90.00
#
_symmetry.space_group_name_H-M   'P 1'
#
loop_
_entity.id
_entity.type
_entity.pdbx_description
1 polymer ?
#
loop_
_entity_poly.entity_id
_entity_poly.type
_entity_poly.pdbx_seq_one_letter_code
_entity_poly.pdbx_strand_id
1 'polypeptide(L)'
;MRRQAVPGGFKFEPRTLVGVRKQFGKSSVPLHPAPGVDENDPRFLAAQLQHQVANAVREGVLVRGMTLEQFVLSESATSLQPGLTYDRLIRIQRGETLMQLADLFSWARRFDTVRAILADERNWPAAANRNSPS
;
A
#
# COMPACT_ATOMS: atom_id res chain seq x y z
N MET A 1 41.45 -3.85 2.09
CA MET A 1 40.45 -3.28 3.02
C MET A 1 39.11 -3.98 2.82
N ARG A 2 38.61 -4.73 3.81
CA ARG A 2 37.24 -5.29 3.78
C ARG A 2 36.27 -4.18 4.19
N ARG A 3 35.35 -3.78 3.31
CA ARG A 3 34.21 -2.93 3.69
C ARG A 3 33.29 -3.75 4.60
N GLN A 4 33.26 -3.43 5.90
CA GLN A 4 32.20 -3.90 6.78
C GLN A 4 30.88 -3.32 6.29
N ALA A 5 29.90 -4.19 6.00
CA ALA A 5 28.53 -3.75 5.75
C ALA A 5 27.98 -3.12 7.03
N VAL A 6 27.54 -1.87 6.95
CA VAL A 6 26.84 -1.21 8.07
C VAL A 6 25.58 -2.02 8.35
N PRO A 7 25.33 -2.49 9.59
CA PRO A 7 24.09 -3.17 9.93
C PRO A 7 22.96 -2.15 9.91
N GLY A 8 22.27 -2.07 8.80
CA GLY A 8 21.10 -1.23 8.60
C GLY A 8 20.28 -1.87 7.51
N GLY A 9 19.31 -2.71 7.91
CA GLY A 9 18.40 -3.33 6.96
C GLY A 9 17.75 -2.26 6.09
N PHE A 10 17.57 -2.55 4.81
CA PHE A 10 16.90 -1.66 3.87
C PHE A 10 15.49 -1.31 4.40
N LYS A 11 15.32 -0.10 4.94
CA LYS A 11 14.01 0.39 5.41
C LYS A 11 13.27 0.98 4.22
N PHE A 12 12.38 0.19 3.63
CA PHE A 12 11.53 0.63 2.54
C PHE A 12 10.33 1.43 3.08
N GLU A 13 10.23 2.70 2.67
CA GLU A 13 9.07 3.56 2.94
C GLU A 13 8.36 3.87 1.61
N PRO A 14 7.21 3.27 1.30
CA PRO A 14 6.51 3.45 0.03
C PRO A 14 6.37 4.91 -0.41
N ARG A 15 6.04 5.81 0.53
CA ARG A 15 5.86 7.23 0.24
C ARG A 15 7.13 7.95 -0.21
N THR A 16 8.31 7.33 -0.10
CA THR A 16 9.55 7.95 -0.58
C THR A 16 9.67 7.93 -2.10
N LEU A 17 8.92 7.05 -2.76
CA LEU A 17 8.91 6.90 -4.22
C LEU A 17 7.89 7.80 -4.93
N VAL A 18 7.12 8.59 -4.18
CA VAL A 18 6.02 9.40 -4.72
C VAL A 18 6.33 10.89 -4.63
N GLY A 19 5.92 11.66 -5.62
CA GLY A 19 6.23 13.10 -5.73
C GLY A 19 5.67 13.92 -4.56
N VAL A 20 4.45 13.61 -4.10
CA VAL A 20 3.79 14.32 -2.99
C VAL A 20 3.43 13.35 -1.86
N ARG A 21 4.37 13.12 -0.95
CA ARG A 21 4.24 12.15 0.16
C ARG A 21 2.96 12.32 1.00
N LYS A 22 2.49 13.57 1.17
CA LYS A 22 1.32 13.88 2.00
C LYS A 22 -0.02 13.38 1.41
N GLN A 23 -0.07 13.08 0.11
CA GLN A 23 -1.26 12.55 -0.57
C GLN A 23 -1.43 11.03 -0.38
N PHE A 24 -0.39 10.33 0.07
CA PHE A 24 -0.43 8.87 0.25
C PHE A 24 -1.62 8.45 1.13
N GLY A 25 -2.43 7.49 0.68
CA GLY A 25 -3.64 7.00 1.36
C GLY A 25 -4.79 8.01 1.56
N LYS A 26 -4.69 9.24 1.05
CA LYS A 26 -5.65 10.32 1.32
C LYS A 26 -6.47 10.78 0.12
N SER A 27 -6.08 10.38 -1.09
CA SER A 27 -6.78 10.72 -2.33
C SER A 27 -7.05 9.47 -3.16
N SER A 28 -8.02 9.56 -4.06
CA SER A 28 -8.27 8.57 -5.11
C SER A 28 -7.44 8.82 -6.38
N VAL A 29 -6.76 9.96 -6.47
CA VAL A 29 -5.94 10.36 -7.62
C VAL A 29 -4.67 9.51 -7.66
N PRO A 30 -4.30 8.92 -8.81
CA PRO A 30 -3.03 8.25 -8.99
C PRO A 30 -1.84 9.15 -8.60
N LEU A 31 -0.83 8.59 -7.95
CA LEU A 31 0.35 9.35 -7.57
C LEU A 31 1.31 9.44 -8.75
N HIS A 32 2.08 10.53 -8.78
CA HIS A 32 3.23 10.65 -9.69
C HIS A 32 4.50 10.17 -8.98
N PRO A 33 5.46 9.58 -9.72
CA PRO A 33 6.74 9.18 -9.16
C PRO A 33 7.52 10.38 -8.62
N ALA A 34 8.37 10.14 -7.62
CA ALA A 34 9.31 11.13 -7.13
C ALA A 34 10.38 11.44 -8.20
N PRO A 35 11.05 12.60 -8.15
CA PRO A 35 12.13 12.92 -9.09
C PRO A 35 13.19 11.81 -9.12
N GLY A 36 13.50 11.30 -10.30
CA GLY A 36 14.48 10.22 -10.51
C GLY A 36 13.96 8.79 -10.28
N VAL A 37 12.65 8.62 -10.01
CA VAL A 37 12.00 7.32 -9.96
C VAL A 37 11.30 7.06 -11.30
N ASP A 38 11.55 5.89 -11.90
CA ASP A 38 10.88 5.46 -13.12
C ASP A 38 9.40 5.13 -12.83
N GLU A 39 8.49 5.52 -13.72
CA GLU A 39 7.06 5.21 -13.60
C GLU A 39 6.76 3.71 -13.66
N ASN A 40 7.65 2.93 -14.28
CA ASN A 40 7.57 1.47 -14.37
C ASN A 40 8.42 0.77 -13.31
N ASP A 41 9.04 1.50 -12.37
CA ASP A 41 9.76 0.89 -11.24
C ASP A 41 8.78 0.02 -10.43
N PRO A 42 9.03 -1.30 -10.29
CA PRO A 42 8.14 -2.20 -9.55
C PRO A 42 7.87 -1.73 -8.11
N ARG A 43 8.82 -1.03 -7.50
CA ARG A 43 8.69 -0.48 -6.15
C ARG A 43 7.73 0.71 -6.12
N PHE A 44 7.74 1.54 -7.16
CA PHE A 44 6.80 2.64 -7.31
C PHE A 44 5.39 2.11 -7.60
N LEU A 45 5.26 1.12 -8.49
CA LEU A 45 3.98 0.45 -8.75
C LEU A 45 3.41 -0.19 -7.48
N ALA A 46 4.24 -0.85 -6.66
CA ALA A 46 3.81 -1.37 -5.37
C ALA A 46 3.37 -0.25 -4.40
N ALA A 47 4.06 0.89 -4.38
CA ALA A 47 3.66 2.05 -3.59
C ALA A 47 2.33 2.66 -4.08
N GLN A 48 2.11 2.70 -5.39
CA GLN A 48 0.87 3.14 -6.03
C GLN A 48 -0.31 2.24 -5.64
N LEU A 49 -0.13 0.91 -5.70
CA LEU A 49 -1.13 -0.05 -5.26
C LEU A 49 -1.45 0.12 -3.77
N GLN A 50 -0.42 0.23 -2.91
CA GLN A 50 -0.64 0.46 -1.48
C GLN A 50 -1.38 1.77 -1.23
N HIS A 51 -1.08 2.85 -1.97
CA HIS A 51 -1.82 4.11 -1.87
C HIS A 51 -3.31 3.94 -2.17
N GLN A 52 -3.65 3.26 -3.28
CA GLN A 52 -5.04 3.03 -3.68
C GLN A 52 -5.79 2.19 -2.64
N VAL A 53 -5.19 1.09 -2.18
CA VAL A 53 -5.78 0.23 -1.15
C VAL A 53 -5.97 0.98 0.15
N ALA A 54 -4.96 1.74 0.59
CA ALA A 54 -5.03 2.51 1.82
C ALA A 54 -6.16 3.55 1.75
N ASN A 55 -6.28 4.30 0.65
CA ASN A 55 -7.39 5.21 0.46
C ASN A 55 -8.75 4.49 0.45
N ALA A 56 -8.86 3.34 -0.22
CA ALA A 56 -10.09 2.55 -0.28
C ALA A 56 -10.54 2.05 1.11
N VAL A 57 -9.59 1.62 1.95
CA VAL A 57 -9.87 1.27 3.36
C VAL A 57 -10.33 2.51 4.13
N ARG A 58 -9.67 3.66 3.96
CA ARG A 58 -10.05 4.90 4.64
C ARG A 58 -11.48 5.30 4.32
N GLU A 59 -11.82 5.32 3.04
CA GLU A 59 -13.15 5.66 2.53
C GLU A 59 -14.19 4.62 2.96
N GLY A 60 -13.87 3.33 2.87
CA GLY A 60 -14.76 2.25 3.29
C GLY A 60 -15.09 2.29 4.78
N VAL A 61 -14.13 2.67 5.63
CA VAL A 61 -14.34 2.91 7.06
C VAL A 61 -15.22 4.15 7.30
N LEU A 62 -14.96 5.24 6.57
CA LEU A 62 -15.74 6.47 6.66
C LEU A 62 -17.21 6.28 6.26
N VAL A 63 -17.47 5.55 5.16
CA VAL A 63 -18.82 5.22 4.69
C VAL A 63 -19.63 4.45 5.74
N ARG A 64 -18.96 3.69 6.61
CA ARG A 64 -19.60 2.96 7.72
C ARG A 64 -19.81 3.82 8.97
N GLY A 65 -19.50 5.12 8.92
CA GLY A 65 -19.59 6.02 10.06
C GLY A 65 -18.59 5.70 11.17
N MET A 66 -17.48 5.01 10.84
CA MET A 66 -16.46 4.62 11.79
C MET A 66 -15.20 5.48 11.64
N THR A 67 -14.45 5.61 12.72
CA THR A 67 -13.06 6.04 12.68
C THR A 67 -12.14 4.84 12.41
N LEU A 68 -10.90 5.09 11.98
CA LEU A 68 -9.90 4.04 11.80
C LEU A 68 -9.57 3.30 13.12
N GLU A 69 -9.62 4.00 14.25
CA GLU A 69 -9.41 3.41 15.57
C GLU A 69 -10.54 2.43 15.93
N GLN A 70 -11.80 2.85 15.77
CA GLN A 70 -12.96 1.98 15.96
C GLN A 70 -12.91 0.76 15.03
N PHE A 71 -12.47 0.95 13.78
CA PHE A 71 -12.26 -0.16 12.85
C PHE A 71 -11.25 -1.16 13.38
N VAL A 72 -10.06 -0.73 13.83
CA VAL A 72 -9.04 -1.63 14.39
C VAL A 72 -9.53 -2.37 15.64
N LEU A 73 -10.27 -1.69 16.51
CA LEU A 73 -10.88 -2.34 17.68
C LEU A 73 -11.88 -3.43 17.26
N SER A 74 -12.68 -3.17 16.22
CA SER A 74 -13.61 -4.17 15.69
C SER A 74 -12.90 -5.37 15.06
N GLU A 75 -11.78 -5.16 14.36
CA GLU A 75 -10.98 -6.25 13.76
C GLU A 75 -10.31 -7.09 14.86
N SER A 76 -9.78 -6.44 15.90
CA SER A 76 -9.14 -7.11 17.04
C SER A 76 -10.13 -8.00 17.81
N ALA A 77 -11.38 -7.56 17.96
CA ALA A 77 -12.44 -8.35 18.60
C ALA A 77 -12.80 -9.62 17.80
N THR A 78 -12.54 -9.63 16.49
CA THR A 78 -12.81 -10.80 15.63
C THR A 78 -11.63 -11.78 15.51
N SER A 79 -10.48 -11.49 16.14
CA SER A 79 -9.23 -12.28 16.07
C SER A 79 -8.69 -12.50 14.64
N LEU A 80 -9.20 -11.79 13.64
CA LEU A 80 -8.89 -12.06 12.23
C LEU A 80 -7.48 -11.59 11.82
N GLN A 81 -6.88 -10.66 12.57
CA GLN A 81 -5.51 -10.19 12.33
C GLN A 81 -4.73 -9.91 13.61
N PRO A 82 -3.94 -10.89 14.09
CA PRO A 82 -2.94 -10.62 15.10
C PRO A 82 -1.96 -9.54 14.62
N GLY A 83 -1.85 -8.42 15.35
CA GLY A 83 -0.84 -7.39 15.10
C GLY A 83 -1.28 -6.16 14.31
N LEU A 84 -2.54 -6.05 13.87
CA LEU A 84 -3.05 -4.78 13.36
C LEU A 84 -3.35 -3.83 14.52
N THR A 85 -2.50 -2.82 14.71
CA THR A 85 -2.72 -1.73 15.67
C THR A 85 -3.13 -0.45 14.95
N TYR A 86 -3.75 0.48 15.68
CA TYR A 86 -4.11 1.79 15.13
C TYR A 86 -2.88 2.55 14.60
N ASP A 87 -1.79 2.57 15.37
CA ASP A 87 -0.52 3.18 14.93
C ASP A 87 -0.01 2.57 13.61
N ARG A 88 0.00 1.23 13.53
CA ARG A 88 0.44 0.53 12.32
C ARG A 88 -0.45 0.87 11.12
N LEU A 89 -1.77 0.89 11.30
CA LEU A 89 -2.71 1.27 10.24
C LEU A 89 -2.46 2.71 9.77
N ILE A 90 -2.22 3.66 10.68
CA ILE A 90 -1.89 5.04 10.33
C ILE A 90 -0.57 5.13 9.56
N ARG A 91 0.44 4.35 9.94
CA ARG A 91 1.72 4.30 9.23
C ARG A 91 1.58 3.70 7.82
N ILE A 92 0.74 2.68 7.65
CA ILE A 92 0.40 2.13 6.31
C ILE A 92 -0.30 3.19 5.48
N GLN A 93 -1.29 3.87 6.06
CA GLN A 93 -2.03 4.97 5.41
C GLN A 93 -1.13 6.09 4.94
N ARG A 94 -0.07 6.38 5.68
CA ARG A 94 0.90 7.43 5.33
C ARG A 94 2.02 6.93 4.43
N GLY A 95 2.05 5.65 4.09
CA GLY A 95 3.14 5.02 3.33
C GLY A 95 4.49 5.05 4.07
N GLU A 96 4.47 5.11 5.40
CA GLU A 96 5.64 5.10 6.29
C GLU A 96 6.06 3.66 6.66
N THR A 97 5.21 2.69 6.36
CA THR A 97 5.51 1.26 6.47
C THR A 97 4.81 0.49 5.36
N LEU A 98 5.31 -0.70 5.10
CA LEU A 98 4.74 -1.61 4.11
C LEU A 98 3.43 -2.20 4.62
N MET A 99 2.46 -2.25 3.73
CA MET A 99 1.32 -3.15 3.86
C MET A 99 1.80 -4.59 3.65
N GLN A 100 1.38 -5.49 4.53
CA GLN A 100 1.65 -6.92 4.40
C GLN A 100 0.55 -7.60 3.59
N LEU A 101 0.85 -8.75 2.98
CA LEU A 101 -0.16 -9.56 2.29
C LEU A 101 -1.33 -9.92 3.23
N ALA A 102 -1.05 -10.18 4.51
CA ALA A 102 -2.09 -10.43 5.50
C ALA A 102 -3.12 -9.29 5.55
N ASP A 103 -2.67 -8.02 5.62
CA ASP A 103 -3.53 -6.83 5.61
C ASP A 103 -4.45 -6.82 4.38
N LEU A 104 -3.88 -7.10 3.21
CA LEU A 104 -4.63 -7.19 1.95
C LEU A 104 -5.74 -8.22 2.03
N PHE A 105 -5.46 -9.44 2.50
CA PHE A 105 -6.48 -10.48 2.61
C PHE A 105 -7.58 -10.12 3.61
N SER A 106 -7.25 -9.51 4.75
CA SER A 106 -8.29 -9.09 5.71
C SER A 106 -9.16 -7.97 5.14
N TRP A 107 -8.54 -6.94 4.56
CA TRP A 107 -9.27 -5.81 4.01
C TRP A 107 -10.07 -6.18 2.76
N ALA A 108 -9.55 -7.09 1.93
CA ALA A 108 -10.26 -7.65 0.78
C ALA A 108 -11.52 -8.41 1.21
N ARG A 109 -11.51 -9.13 2.34
CA ARG A 109 -12.74 -9.77 2.86
C ARG A 109 -13.80 -8.75 3.29
N ARG A 110 -13.37 -7.54 3.64
CA ARG A 110 -14.22 -6.53 4.27
C ARG A 110 -14.68 -5.43 3.32
N PHE A 111 -13.88 -5.07 2.32
CA PHE A 111 -14.12 -3.95 1.43
C PHE A 111 -14.06 -4.42 -0.02
N ASP A 112 -15.20 -4.34 -0.70
CA ASP A 112 -15.35 -4.78 -2.09
C ASP A 112 -14.44 -3.99 -3.03
N THR A 113 -14.24 -2.70 -2.75
CA THR A 113 -13.30 -1.83 -3.46
C THR A 113 -11.87 -2.34 -3.40
N VAL A 114 -11.43 -2.92 -2.28
CA VAL A 114 -10.08 -3.50 -2.18
C VAL A 114 -9.96 -4.72 -3.09
N ARG A 115 -11.00 -5.56 -3.18
CA ARG A 115 -11.01 -6.68 -4.14
C ARG A 115 -10.98 -6.20 -5.59
N ALA A 116 -11.78 -5.17 -5.90
CA ALA A 116 -11.81 -4.59 -7.23
C ALA A 116 -10.45 -4.02 -7.65
N ILE A 117 -9.74 -3.34 -6.74
CA ILE A 117 -8.38 -2.81 -6.99
C ILE A 117 -7.41 -3.96 -7.31
N LEU A 118 -7.46 -5.05 -6.54
CA LEU A 118 -6.56 -6.20 -6.74
C LEU A 118 -6.85 -6.96 -8.03
N ALA A 119 -8.11 -7.01 -8.46
CA ALA A 119 -8.54 -7.65 -9.69
C ALA A 119 -8.38 -6.78 -10.95
N ASP A 120 -8.00 -5.50 -10.80
CA ASP A 120 -7.84 -4.58 -11.92
C ASP A 120 -6.46 -4.77 -12.57
N GLU A 121 -6.46 -5.33 -13.78
CA GLU A 121 -5.27 -5.57 -14.61
C GLU A 121 -4.42 -4.32 -14.83
N ARG A 122 -5.01 -3.12 -14.75
CA ARG A 122 -4.28 -1.85 -14.92
C ARG A 122 -3.32 -1.53 -13.77
N ASN A 123 -3.47 -2.18 -12.62
CA ASN A 123 -2.59 -1.99 -11.46
C ASN A 123 -1.36 -2.92 -11.49
N TRP A 124 -1.27 -3.80 -12.49
CA TRP A 124 -0.17 -4.75 -12.63
C TRP A 124 0.79 -4.29 -13.73
N PRO A 125 2.11 -4.50 -13.57
CA PRO A 125 3.07 -4.18 -14.62
C PRO A 125 2.70 -4.97 -15.88
N ALA A 126 2.70 -4.28 -17.03
CA ALA A 126 2.43 -4.93 -18.31
C ALA A 126 3.36 -6.13 -18.48
N ALA A 127 2.81 -7.28 -18.89
CA ALA A 127 3.62 -8.42 -19.25
C ALA A 127 4.62 -7.96 -20.32
N ALA A 128 5.92 -8.07 -20.04
CA ALA A 128 6.95 -7.78 -21.03
C ALA A 128 6.63 -8.61 -22.28
N ASN A 129 6.35 -7.95 -23.41
CA ASN A 129 6.04 -8.59 -24.68
C ASN A 129 7.15 -9.61 -24.98
N ARG A 130 6.85 -10.91 -24.89
CA ARG A 130 7.76 -12.00 -25.27
C ARG A 130 7.83 -12.21 -26.78
N ASN A 131 7.55 -11.18 -27.57
CA ASN A 131 7.54 -11.24 -29.03
C ASN A 131 8.38 -10.10 -29.59
N SER A 132 9.69 -10.18 -29.41
CA SER A 132 10.64 -9.55 -30.33
C SER A 132 11.02 -10.63 -31.35
N PRO A 133 10.66 -10.50 -32.64
CA PRO A 133 11.23 -11.36 -33.66
C PRO A 133 12.72 -11.02 -33.79
N SER A 134 13.55 -12.07 -33.77
CA SER A 134 14.98 -12.04 -34.04
C SER A 134 15.30 -11.53 -35.43
#